data_AF-A0ABD0Y3S5-F1
#
_entry.id   AF-A0ABD0Y3S5-F1
#
_cell.length_a   1.000
_cell.length_b   1.000
_cell.length_c   1.000
_cell.angle_alpha   90.00
_cell.angle_beta   90.00
_cell.angle_gamma   90.00
#
_symmetry.space_group_name_H-M   'P 1'
#
loop_
_entity.id
_entity.type
_entity.pdbx_description
1 polymer ?
#
loop_
_entity_poly.entity_id
_entity_poly.type
_entity_poly.pdbx_seq_one_letter_code
_entity_poly.pdbx_strand_id
1 'polypeptide(L)'
;MFRLSGVLCPNRIIGSMASSVIRSKTTAARLLGFDPQTIRKIDVVGGTTPETMVPVVTGIQPCGEYLLDDVADIVAKIRTMEEKVTAIKNGKPPTLTSGYFASKFVNSLVAGYCGVLDCPVSAFVPSSVLPGVPYMSTPVEFSAAGVKRNHGMPLLSQAEIDLFEESIPILMEDIKRGEAYAKEAMEEEKDQLLTCFGAWTPSSALSDYALIPVLFHVIPRLKMASNMFYPYKNMLDRNRDLGRKHLHQFCSRIFSSCARWQEATWWLDLYLP
;
A
#
# COMPACT_ATOMS: atom_id res chain seq x y z
N MET A 1 0.98 -10.29 1.30
CA MET A 1 2.15 -10.16 0.41
C MET A 1 3.46 -10.02 1.20
N PHE A 2 3.84 -8.86 1.76
CA PHE A 2 5.13 -8.68 2.45
C PHE A 2 5.41 -9.65 3.62
N ARG A 3 4.36 -10.07 4.34
CA ARG A 3 4.44 -11.09 5.38
C ARG A 3 4.84 -12.46 4.83
N LEU A 4 4.24 -12.84 3.69
CA LEU A 4 4.46 -14.13 3.03
C LEU A 4 5.85 -14.20 2.39
N SER A 5 6.42 -13.07 1.96
CA SER A 5 7.79 -12.98 1.44
C SER A 5 8.87 -12.82 2.51
N GLY A 6 8.52 -12.76 3.80
CA GLY A 6 9.48 -12.61 4.90
C GLY A 6 10.25 -11.27 4.89
N VAL A 7 9.67 -10.22 4.31
CA VAL A 7 10.29 -8.88 4.21
C VAL A 7 9.50 -7.80 4.94
N LEU A 8 8.50 -8.21 5.72
CA LEU A 8 7.60 -7.31 6.44
C LEU A 8 8.35 -6.41 7.43
N CYS A 9 8.30 -5.11 7.17
CA CYS A 9 8.63 -4.06 8.11
C CYS A 9 7.34 -3.30 8.46
N PRO A 10 6.65 -3.62 9.57
CA PRO A 10 5.33 -3.07 9.88
C PRO A 10 5.28 -1.54 9.86
N ASN A 11 6.30 -0.89 10.41
CA ASN A 11 6.38 0.57 10.50
C ASN A 11 6.56 1.26 9.14
N ARG A 12 6.87 0.53 8.06
CA ARG A 12 7.09 1.07 6.72
C ARG A 12 5.95 0.77 5.75
N ILE A 13 4.92 0.05 6.18
CA ILE A 13 3.70 -0.18 5.40
C ILE A 13 2.64 0.76 5.92
N ILE A 14 2.28 1.75 5.11
CA ILE A 14 1.40 2.83 5.52
C ILE A 14 0.35 3.00 4.43
N GLY A 15 -0.92 2.82 4.80
CA GLY A 15 -2.06 3.15 3.96
C GLY A 15 -2.37 4.65 4.05
N SER A 16 -2.37 5.31 2.91
CA SER A 16 -2.69 6.74 2.85
C SER A 16 -4.16 7.00 3.17
N MET A 17 -4.41 7.91 4.11
CA MET A 17 -5.76 8.44 4.42
C MET A 17 -5.94 9.88 3.92
N ALA A 18 -5.05 10.36 3.06
CA ALA A 18 -5.05 11.76 2.65
C ALA A 18 -6.32 12.17 1.91
N SER A 19 -6.91 11.28 1.11
CA SER A 19 -8.21 11.53 0.46
C SER A 19 -9.30 11.80 1.49
N SER A 20 -9.42 10.90 2.47
CA SER A 20 -10.36 10.96 3.57
C SER A 20 -10.18 12.23 4.40
N VAL A 21 -8.95 12.54 4.83
CA VAL A 21 -8.64 13.72 5.63
C VAL A 21 -8.93 15.02 4.87
N ILE A 22 -8.47 15.14 3.62
CA ILE A 22 -8.63 16.37 2.83
C ILE A 22 -10.10 16.61 2.47
N ARG A 23 -10.85 15.56 2.12
CA ARG A 23 -12.29 15.66 1.89
C ARG A 23 -13.01 16.06 3.17
N SER A 24 -12.70 15.43 4.29
CA SER A 24 -13.31 15.76 5.59
C SER A 24 -13.06 17.22 5.96
N LYS A 25 -11.82 17.68 5.82
CA LYS A 25 -11.42 19.07 6.04
C LYS A 25 -12.18 20.06 5.14
N THR A 26 -12.27 19.76 3.84
CA THR A 26 -12.91 20.66 2.88
C THR A 26 -14.43 20.72 3.09
N THR A 27 -15.06 19.57 3.34
CA THR A 27 -16.51 19.47 3.55
C THR A 27 -16.91 20.10 4.87
N ALA A 28 -16.20 19.81 5.96
CA ALA A 28 -16.47 20.41 7.26
C ALA A 28 -16.31 21.93 7.21
N ALA A 29 -15.22 22.45 6.61
CA ALA A 29 -15.04 23.89 6.45
C ALA A 29 -16.20 24.54 5.70
N ARG A 30 -16.62 23.93 4.58
CA ARG A 30 -17.71 24.47 3.76
C ARG A 30 -19.05 24.50 4.50
N LEU A 31 -19.34 23.49 5.31
CA LEU A 31 -20.60 23.41 6.07
C LEU A 31 -20.61 24.35 7.26
N LEU A 32 -19.45 24.51 7.90
CA LEU A 32 -19.27 25.41 9.04
C LEU A 32 -19.03 26.88 8.64
N GLY A 33 -19.02 27.19 7.34
CA GLY A 33 -18.79 28.55 6.83
C GLY A 33 -17.35 29.05 6.95
N PHE A 34 -16.38 28.17 7.16
CA PHE A 34 -14.95 28.49 7.21
C PHE A 34 -14.27 28.31 5.85
N ASP A 35 -13.17 29.01 5.63
CA ASP A 35 -12.24 28.69 4.54
C ASP A 35 -11.55 27.34 4.85
N PRO A 36 -11.54 26.35 3.93
CA PRO A 36 -10.80 25.10 4.11
C PRO A 36 -9.35 25.26 4.56
N GLN A 37 -8.70 26.40 4.31
CA GLN A 37 -7.34 26.64 4.78
C GLN A 37 -7.25 26.90 6.29
N THR A 38 -8.32 27.36 6.94
CA THR A 38 -8.32 27.69 8.38
C THR A 38 -8.40 26.45 9.26
N ILE A 39 -9.05 25.38 8.79
CA ILE A 39 -9.08 24.10 9.50
C ILE A 39 -7.66 23.51 9.47
N ARG A 40 -6.96 23.53 10.59
CA ARG A 40 -5.59 23.01 10.68
C ARG A 40 -5.56 21.49 10.69
N LYS A 41 -6.49 20.87 11.42
CA LYS A 41 -6.48 19.44 11.69
C LYS A 41 -7.89 18.87 11.72
N ILE A 42 -8.02 17.68 11.16
CA ILE A 42 -9.15 16.76 11.34
C ILE A 42 -8.58 15.34 11.29
N ASP A 43 -8.91 14.53 12.29
CA ASP A 43 -8.49 13.14 12.33
C ASP A 43 -9.57 12.25 11.70
N VAL A 44 -9.15 11.15 11.06
CA VAL A 44 -10.04 10.13 10.52
C VAL A 44 -9.60 8.79 11.05
N VAL A 45 -10.48 8.12 11.80
CA VAL A 45 -10.23 6.81 12.40
C VAL A 45 -11.05 5.71 11.70
N GLY A 46 -10.73 4.44 11.99
CA GLY A 46 -11.38 3.29 11.35
C GLY A 46 -10.69 2.88 10.04
N GLY A 47 -11.43 2.82 8.93
CA GLY A 47 -10.92 2.47 7.60
C GLY A 47 -11.00 3.59 6.57
N THR A 48 -10.84 3.24 5.29
CA THR A 48 -10.82 4.19 4.15
C THR A 48 -12.14 4.22 3.38
N THR A 49 -12.98 3.18 3.51
CA THR A 49 -14.27 3.10 2.80
C THR A 49 -15.32 3.99 3.48
N PRO A 50 -16.36 4.44 2.77
CA PRO A 50 -17.41 5.27 3.35
C PRO A 50 -18.01 4.67 4.63
N GLU A 51 -18.23 3.36 4.68
CA GLU A 51 -18.83 2.66 5.81
C GLU A 51 -17.86 2.53 6.99
N THR A 52 -16.57 2.40 6.70
CA THR A 52 -15.54 2.18 7.73
C THR A 52 -14.87 3.45 8.22
N MET A 53 -14.96 4.56 7.48
CA MET A 53 -14.30 5.81 7.83
C MET A 53 -15.09 6.58 8.88
N VAL A 54 -14.41 7.04 9.93
CA VAL A 54 -15.00 7.86 10.99
C VAL A 54 -14.22 9.18 11.06
N PRO A 55 -14.73 10.26 10.43
CA PRO A 55 -14.13 11.58 10.58
C PRO A 55 -14.46 12.14 11.96
N VAL A 56 -13.45 12.57 12.69
CA VAL A 56 -13.58 13.11 14.05
C VAL A 56 -13.82 14.61 13.97
N VAL A 57 -15.10 14.99 13.90
CA VAL A 57 -15.58 16.36 13.74
C VAL A 57 -15.37 17.14 15.04
N THR A 58 -15.56 16.50 16.20
CA THR A 58 -15.34 17.14 17.51
C THR A 58 -13.87 17.51 17.75
N GLY A 59 -12.95 16.83 17.07
CA GLY A 59 -11.51 17.09 17.11
C GLY A 59 -11.00 18.11 16.09
N ILE A 60 -11.89 18.80 15.36
CA ILE A 60 -11.49 19.83 14.39
C ILE A 60 -10.73 20.96 15.09
N GLN A 61 -9.66 21.43 14.45
CA GLN A 61 -8.90 22.60 14.92
C GLN A 61 -8.99 23.75 13.90
N PRO A 62 -9.32 24.99 14.30
CA PRO A 62 -9.61 25.44 15.67
C PRO A 62 -10.88 24.79 16.26
N CYS A 63 -10.85 24.49 17.55
CA CYS A 63 -11.97 23.83 18.23
C CYS A 63 -13.20 24.73 18.21
N GLY A 64 -14.32 24.17 17.76
CA GLY A 64 -15.64 24.77 17.87
C GLY A 64 -16.59 23.81 18.58
N GLU A 65 -17.62 24.36 19.22
CA GLU A 65 -18.76 23.56 19.67
C GLU A 65 -19.69 23.37 18.47
N TYR A 66 -19.94 22.12 18.10
CA TYR A 66 -20.81 21.76 16.98
C TYR A 66 -22.05 21.03 17.52
N LEU A 67 -23.22 21.32 16.96
CA LEU A 67 -24.45 20.61 17.31
C LEU A 67 -24.36 19.16 16.78
N LEU A 68 -24.99 18.22 17.49
CA LEU A 68 -24.99 16.80 17.10
C LEU A 68 -25.55 16.57 15.70
N ASP A 69 -26.61 17.29 15.33
CA ASP A 69 -27.22 17.21 14.00
C ASP A 69 -26.25 17.67 12.90
N ASP A 70 -25.45 18.71 13.17
CA ASP A 70 -24.43 19.18 12.23
C ASP A 70 -23.34 18.13 12.02
N VAL A 71 -22.95 17.41 13.09
CA VAL A 71 -21.94 16.34 13.00
C VAL A 71 -22.43 15.21 12.09
N ALA A 72 -23.66 14.74 12.27
CA ALA A 72 -24.23 13.67 11.45
C ALA A 72 -24.32 14.08 9.97
N ASP A 73 -24.76 15.30 9.69
CA ASP A 73 -24.83 15.87 8.34
C ASP A 73 -23.46 16.01 7.68
N ILE A 74 -22.46 16.47 8.44
CA ILE A 74 -21.07 16.58 7.98
C ILE A 74 -20.54 15.18 7.61
N VAL A 75 -20.69 14.20 8.49
CA VAL A 75 -20.25 12.81 8.27
C VAL A 75 -20.93 12.21 7.03
N ALA A 76 -22.25 12.33 6.91
CA ALA A 76 -23.00 11.79 5.77
C ALA A 76 -22.56 12.43 4.45
N LYS A 77 -22.33 13.75 4.44
CA LYS A 77 -21.80 14.44 3.25
C LYS A 77 -20.40 13.96 2.91
N ILE A 78 -19.50 13.80 3.90
CA ILE A 78 -18.14 13.29 3.68
C ILE A 78 -18.15 11.90 3.04
N ARG A 79 -18.92 10.95 3.61
CA ARG A 79 -19.00 9.57 3.14
C ARG A 79 -19.55 9.46 1.71
N THR A 80 -20.53 10.30 1.35
CA THR A 80 -21.13 10.32 0.00
C THR A 80 -20.34 11.10 -1.05
N MET A 81 -19.27 11.81 -0.69
CA MET A 81 -18.51 12.64 -1.65
C MET A 81 -17.88 11.82 -2.77
N GLU A 82 -17.36 10.63 -2.46
CA GLU A 82 -16.68 9.81 -3.46
C GLU A 82 -17.62 9.31 -4.56
N GLU A 83 -18.79 8.84 -4.15
CA GLU A 83 -19.85 8.38 -5.06
C GLU A 83 -20.33 9.53 -5.93
N LYS A 84 -20.58 10.71 -5.34
CA LYS A 84 -21.00 11.91 -6.09
C LYS A 84 -19.98 12.31 -7.14
N VAL A 85 -18.69 12.31 -6.79
CA VAL A 85 -17.63 12.66 -7.74
C VAL A 85 -17.53 11.61 -8.85
N THR A 86 -17.63 10.33 -8.51
CA THR A 86 -17.58 9.23 -9.49
C THR A 86 -18.78 9.29 -10.45
N ALA A 87 -19.98 9.57 -9.93
CA ALA A 87 -21.19 9.75 -10.73
C ALA A 87 -21.04 10.92 -11.71
N ILE A 88 -20.57 12.08 -11.25
CA ILE A 88 -20.31 13.26 -12.12
C ILE A 88 -19.28 12.94 -13.20
N LYS A 89 -18.31 12.08 -12.89
CA LYS A 89 -17.26 11.66 -13.83
C LYS A 89 -17.65 10.42 -14.66
N ASN A 90 -18.94 10.06 -14.72
CA ASN A 90 -19.44 8.91 -15.49
C ASN A 90 -18.71 7.60 -15.13
N GLY A 91 -18.55 7.33 -13.84
CA GLY A 91 -17.88 6.13 -13.34
C GLY A 91 -16.35 6.22 -13.31
N LYS A 92 -15.73 7.31 -13.79
CA LYS A 92 -14.27 7.47 -13.78
C LYS A 92 -13.77 8.04 -12.45
N PRO A 93 -12.65 7.53 -11.90
CA PRO A 93 -12.09 8.07 -10.67
C PRO A 93 -11.55 9.51 -10.87
N PRO A 94 -11.50 10.31 -9.79
CA PRO A 94 -11.04 11.69 -9.89
C PRO A 94 -9.50 11.78 -9.95
N THR A 95 -8.95 12.06 -11.14
CA THR A 95 -7.49 12.06 -11.39
C THR A 95 -6.72 13.20 -10.70
N LEU A 96 -7.14 14.45 -10.90
CA LEU A 96 -6.41 15.62 -10.38
C LEU A 96 -6.39 15.65 -8.83
N THR A 97 -7.53 15.37 -8.21
CA THR A 97 -7.63 15.33 -6.75
C THR A 97 -6.87 14.15 -6.17
N SER A 98 -6.85 12.98 -6.84
CA SER A 98 -6.02 11.85 -6.41
C SER A 98 -4.54 12.19 -6.42
N GLY A 99 -4.06 12.90 -7.45
CA GLY A 99 -2.69 13.42 -7.49
C GLY A 99 -2.38 14.39 -6.35
N TYR A 100 -3.32 15.27 -6.01
CA TYR A 100 -3.20 16.17 -4.87
C TYR A 100 -3.18 15.44 -3.52
N PHE A 101 -4.00 14.41 -3.34
CA PHE A 101 -4.01 13.60 -2.12
C PHE A 101 -2.68 12.85 -1.95
N ALA A 102 -2.18 12.25 -3.02
CA ALA A 102 -0.90 11.57 -3.03
C ALA A 102 0.25 12.53 -2.71
N SER A 103 0.30 13.71 -3.36
CA SER A 103 1.36 14.69 -3.11
C SER A 103 1.34 15.20 -1.68
N LYS A 104 0.16 15.46 -1.10
CA LYS A 104 0.05 15.85 0.32
C LYS A 104 0.53 14.75 1.26
N PHE A 105 0.17 13.50 1.00
CA PHE A 105 0.64 12.37 1.81
C PHE A 105 2.16 12.20 1.75
N VAL A 106 2.73 12.24 0.54
CA VAL A 106 4.18 12.15 0.34
C VAL A 106 4.91 13.32 1.03
N ASN A 107 4.37 14.54 0.93
CA ASN A 107 4.94 15.68 1.64
C ASN A 107 4.95 15.47 3.16
N SER A 108 3.90 14.88 3.74
CA SER A 108 3.88 14.53 5.16
C SER A 108 4.93 13.47 5.53
N LEU A 109 5.15 12.47 4.67
CA LEU A 109 6.21 11.48 4.86
C LEU A 109 7.61 12.12 4.82
N VAL A 110 7.85 13.02 3.85
CA VAL A 110 9.11 13.75 3.71
C VAL A 110 9.34 14.69 4.90
N ALA A 111 8.31 15.41 5.34
CA ALA A 111 8.39 16.26 6.53
C ALA A 111 8.73 15.44 7.78
N GLY A 112 8.12 14.26 7.93
CA GLY A 112 8.44 13.34 9.02
C GLY A 112 9.85 12.76 8.94
N TYR A 113 10.31 12.44 7.73
CA TYR A 113 11.70 12.01 7.49
C TYR A 113 12.71 13.08 7.92
N CYS A 114 12.44 14.34 7.57
CA CYS A 114 13.26 15.49 7.93
C CYS A 114 13.10 15.94 9.40
N GLY A 115 12.16 15.36 10.15
CA GLY A 115 11.89 15.75 11.54
C GLY A 115 11.20 17.12 11.70
N VAL A 116 10.57 17.63 10.63
CA VAL A 116 9.86 18.93 10.60
C VAL A 116 8.34 18.77 10.54
N LEU A 117 7.83 17.56 10.80
CA LEU A 117 6.39 17.32 10.79
C LEU A 117 5.77 17.87 12.08
N ASP A 118 5.03 18.97 11.93
CA ASP A 118 4.43 19.67 13.08
C ASP A 118 3.21 18.95 13.69
N CYS A 119 2.47 18.17 12.88
CA CYS A 119 1.22 17.54 13.29
C CYS A 119 1.16 16.05 12.91
N PRO A 120 0.62 15.19 13.80
CA PRO A 120 0.28 13.81 13.45
C PRO A 120 -0.69 13.77 12.28
N VAL A 121 -0.51 12.77 11.41
CA VAL A 121 -1.36 12.55 10.22
C VAL A 121 -2.10 11.24 10.39
N SER A 122 -3.40 11.22 10.10
CA SER A 122 -4.15 9.97 10.09
C SER A 122 -3.62 9.05 8.99
N ALA A 123 -3.31 7.80 9.33
CA ALA A 123 -2.86 6.80 8.37
C ALA A 123 -3.34 5.40 8.77
N PHE A 124 -3.65 4.57 7.78
CA PHE A 124 -4.06 3.19 7.99
C PHE A 124 -2.82 2.31 8.19
N VAL A 125 -2.63 1.82 9.41
CA VAL A 125 -1.40 1.12 9.81
C VAL A 125 -1.74 -0.13 10.63
N PRO A 126 -0.81 -1.10 10.73
CA PRO A 126 -0.89 -2.14 11.75
C PRO A 126 -1.04 -1.48 13.12
N SER A 127 -2.09 -1.85 13.85
CA SER A 127 -2.46 -1.17 15.08
C SER A 127 -2.75 -2.20 16.18
N SER A 128 -2.41 -1.84 17.41
CA SER A 128 -2.75 -2.58 18.63
C SER A 128 -3.66 -1.78 19.57
N VAL A 129 -4.20 -0.66 19.06
CA VAL A 129 -5.03 0.29 19.82
C VAL A 129 -6.34 -0.35 20.26
N LEU A 130 -6.96 -1.14 19.39
CA LEU A 130 -8.18 -1.88 19.70
C LEU A 130 -7.88 -3.39 19.64
N PRO A 131 -8.07 -4.14 20.75
CA PRO A 131 -7.88 -5.58 20.76
C PRO A 131 -8.76 -6.28 19.72
N GLY A 132 -8.17 -7.14 18.91
CA GLY A 132 -8.87 -7.91 17.88
C GLY A 132 -8.92 -7.25 16.49
N VAL A 133 -8.58 -5.96 16.36
CA VAL A 133 -8.51 -5.27 15.05
C VAL A 133 -7.03 -5.08 14.66
N PRO A 134 -6.52 -5.81 13.64
CA PRO A 134 -5.08 -5.82 13.34
C PRO A 134 -4.58 -4.59 12.58
N TYR A 135 -5.44 -3.91 11.83
CA TYR A 135 -5.11 -2.71 11.05
C TYR A 135 -6.19 -1.67 11.23
N MET A 136 -5.81 -0.42 11.44
CA MET A 136 -6.75 0.68 11.63
C MET A 136 -6.10 2.02 11.31
N SER A 137 -6.92 2.98 10.87
CA SER A 137 -6.54 4.38 10.76
C SER A 137 -6.50 5.04 12.12
N THR A 138 -5.37 5.65 12.43
CA THR A 138 -5.14 6.44 13.65
C THR A 138 -4.16 7.56 13.34
N PRO A 139 -4.12 8.64 14.14
CA PRO A 139 -3.11 9.69 13.99
C PRO A 139 -1.72 9.15 14.31
N VAL A 140 -0.80 9.26 13.36
CA VAL A 140 0.58 8.77 13.49
C VAL A 140 1.60 9.87 13.23
N GLU A 141 2.74 9.76 13.89
CA GLU A 141 3.94 10.57 13.64
C GLU A 141 4.93 9.76 12.82
N PHE A 142 5.54 10.39 11.81
CA PHE A 142 6.52 9.75 10.94
C PHE A 142 7.97 10.09 11.35
N SER A 143 8.90 9.26 10.91
CA SER A 143 10.34 9.41 11.05
C SER A 143 11.07 8.77 9.87
N ALA A 144 12.40 8.87 9.84
CA ALA A 144 13.24 8.14 8.88
C ALA A 144 13.05 6.60 8.91
N ALA A 145 12.53 6.05 10.02
CA ALA A 145 12.24 4.62 10.15
C ALA A 145 10.82 4.22 9.70
N GLY A 146 10.01 5.19 9.23
CA GLY A 146 8.57 5.01 8.97
C GLY A 146 7.73 5.57 10.11
N VAL A 147 6.68 4.86 10.51
CA VAL A 147 5.85 5.22 11.67
C VAL A 147 6.71 5.22 12.94
N LYS A 148 6.86 6.39 13.55
CA LYS A 148 7.60 6.62 14.79
C LYS A 148 6.73 6.34 16.01
N ARG A 149 5.51 6.85 15.98
CA ARG A 149 4.56 6.77 17.10
C ARG A 149 3.14 6.75 16.56
N ASN A 150 2.32 5.86 17.13
CA ASN A 150 0.88 5.88 16.97
C ASN A 150 0.27 6.59 18.19
N HIS A 151 -0.54 7.63 17.96
CA HIS A 151 -1.17 8.42 19.03
C HIS A 151 -2.44 7.78 19.59
N GLY A 152 -2.89 6.65 19.05
CA GLY A 152 -4.08 5.95 19.51
C GLY A 152 -5.37 6.60 19.02
N MET A 153 -6.46 6.34 19.74
CA MET A 153 -7.74 6.97 19.43
C MET A 153 -7.74 8.42 19.93
N PRO A 154 -8.16 9.39 19.09
CA PRO A 154 -8.48 10.72 19.58
C PRO A 154 -9.71 10.67 20.50
N LEU A 155 -9.96 11.77 21.20
CA LEU A 155 -11.21 11.91 21.96
C LEU A 155 -12.39 11.91 20.97
N LEU A 156 -13.35 11.04 21.22
CA LEU A 156 -14.56 10.88 20.42
C LEU A 156 -15.78 11.29 21.25
N SER A 157 -16.74 11.92 20.60
CA SER A 157 -18.09 12.10 21.13
C SER A 157 -18.89 10.79 21.07
N GLN A 158 -20.01 10.72 21.79
CA GLN A 158 -20.86 9.52 21.77
C GLN A 158 -21.31 9.13 20.35
N ALA A 159 -21.73 10.11 19.54
CA ALA A 159 -22.14 9.85 18.15
C ALA A 159 -20.99 9.30 17.28
N GLU A 160 -19.75 9.74 17.51
CA GLU A 160 -18.57 9.23 16.81
C GLU A 160 -18.16 7.84 17.33
N ILE A 161 -18.40 7.54 18.60
CA ILE A 161 -18.20 6.21 19.18
C ILE A 161 -19.19 5.22 18.57
N ASP A 162 -20.47 5.56 18.51
CA ASP A 162 -21.52 4.70 17.93
C ASP A 162 -21.19 4.38 16.46
N LEU A 163 -20.80 5.41 15.70
CA LEU A 163 -20.37 5.27 14.31
C LEU A 163 -19.13 4.39 14.15
N PHE A 164 -18.20 4.49 15.10
CA PHE A 164 -16.98 3.67 15.12
C PHE A 164 -17.30 2.22 15.46
N GLU A 165 -18.19 1.95 16.42
CA GLU A 165 -18.62 0.60 16.77
C GLU A 165 -19.30 -0.11 15.60
N GLU A 166 -20.16 0.59 14.86
CA GLU A 166 -20.79 0.09 13.63
C GLU A 166 -19.77 -0.22 12.52
N SER A 167 -18.66 0.53 12.48
CA SER A 167 -17.62 0.41 11.45
C SER A 167 -16.72 -0.83 11.62
N ILE A 168 -16.52 -1.28 12.87
CA ILE A 168 -15.60 -2.38 13.22
C ILE A 168 -15.93 -3.70 12.51
N PRO A 169 -17.17 -4.22 12.51
CA PRO A 169 -17.45 -5.51 11.87
C PRO A 169 -17.18 -5.48 10.37
N ILE A 170 -17.52 -4.37 9.70
CA ILE A 170 -17.29 -4.17 8.26
C ILE A 170 -15.78 -4.09 7.98
N LEU A 171 -15.05 -3.30 8.77
CA LEU A 171 -13.60 -3.18 8.67
C LEU A 171 -12.90 -4.54 8.84
N MET A 172 -13.37 -5.35 9.79
CA MET A 172 -12.84 -6.69 10.03
C MET A 172 -13.11 -7.64 8.85
N GLU A 173 -14.26 -7.51 8.17
CA GLU A 173 -14.54 -8.26 6.96
C GLU A 173 -13.62 -7.84 5.81
N ASP A 174 -13.44 -6.54 5.59
CA ASP A 174 -12.56 -6.00 4.55
C ASP A 174 -11.10 -6.44 4.76
N ILE A 175 -10.62 -6.44 6.00
CA ILE A 175 -9.29 -6.95 6.35
C ILE A 175 -9.18 -8.44 6.01
N LYS A 176 -10.15 -9.26 6.42
CA LYS A 176 -10.15 -10.71 6.14
C LYS A 176 -10.13 -10.96 4.63
N ARG A 177 -10.92 -10.21 3.87
CA ARG A 177 -10.98 -10.29 2.40
C ARG A 177 -9.63 -9.96 1.78
N GLY A 178 -8.97 -8.89 2.23
CA GLY A 178 -7.63 -8.51 1.78
C GLY A 178 -6.55 -9.55 2.13
N GLU A 179 -6.63 -10.16 3.31
CA GLU A 179 -5.70 -11.22 3.71
C GLU A 179 -5.91 -12.53 2.94
N ALA A 180 -7.15 -12.90 2.64
CA ALA A 180 -7.49 -14.06 1.81
C ALA A 180 -6.94 -13.88 0.39
N TYR A 181 -7.25 -12.75 -0.25
CA TYR A 181 -6.73 -12.40 -1.58
C TYR A 181 -5.20 -12.47 -1.64
N ALA A 182 -4.51 -11.96 -0.62
CA ALA A 182 -3.06 -11.97 -0.57
C ALA A 182 -2.45 -13.38 -0.41
N LYS A 183 -3.20 -14.35 0.13
CA LYS A 183 -2.79 -15.76 0.22
C LYS A 183 -2.99 -16.44 -1.13
N GLU A 184 -4.17 -16.28 -1.72
CA GLU A 184 -4.53 -16.85 -3.02
C GLU A 184 -3.58 -16.37 -4.12
N ALA A 185 -3.33 -15.06 -4.21
CA ALA A 185 -2.41 -14.49 -5.21
C ALA A 185 -0.97 -15.03 -5.10
N MET A 186 -0.51 -15.34 -3.88
CA MET A 186 0.82 -15.94 -3.66
C MET A 186 0.86 -17.43 -4.00
N GLU A 187 -0.27 -18.12 -3.91
CA GLU A 187 -0.41 -19.53 -4.26
C GLU A 187 -0.47 -19.68 -5.78
N GLU A 188 -1.22 -18.82 -6.48
CA GLU A 188 -1.23 -18.71 -7.93
C GLU A 188 0.17 -18.41 -8.49
N GLU A 189 0.94 -17.49 -7.89
CA GLU A 189 2.30 -17.18 -8.33
C GLU A 189 3.25 -18.39 -8.15
N LYS A 190 3.08 -19.16 -7.07
CA LYS A 190 3.83 -20.42 -6.87
C LYS A 190 3.46 -21.47 -7.90
N ASP A 191 2.17 -21.63 -8.21
CA ASP A 191 1.70 -22.59 -9.21
C ASP A 191 2.15 -22.20 -10.62
N GLN A 192 2.18 -20.91 -10.95
CA GLN A 192 2.76 -20.41 -12.21
C GLN A 192 4.26 -20.72 -12.29
N LEU A 193 5.01 -20.51 -11.21
CA LEU A 193 6.43 -20.89 -11.17
C LEU A 193 6.59 -22.40 -11.31
N LEU A 194 5.84 -23.21 -10.58
CA LEU A 194 5.90 -24.67 -10.62
C LEU A 194 5.50 -25.22 -11.99
N THR A 195 4.53 -24.62 -12.69
CA THR A 195 4.17 -25.01 -14.06
C THR A 195 5.25 -24.61 -15.06
N CYS A 196 5.87 -23.44 -14.92
CA CYS A 196 7.04 -23.06 -15.71
C CYS A 196 8.23 -24.02 -15.50
N PHE A 197 8.46 -24.49 -14.27
CA PHE A 197 9.50 -25.47 -13.96
C PHE A 197 9.12 -26.92 -14.34
N GLY A 198 7.84 -27.30 -14.23
CA GLY A 198 7.33 -28.62 -14.62
C GLY A 198 7.23 -28.81 -16.13
N ALA A 199 7.03 -27.72 -16.89
CA ALA A 199 7.19 -27.70 -18.34
C ALA A 199 8.66 -27.82 -18.79
N TRP A 200 9.61 -27.66 -17.87
CA TRP A 200 11.00 -28.05 -18.06
C TRP A 200 11.16 -29.54 -17.76
N THR A 201 10.54 -30.40 -18.56
CA THR A 201 11.09 -31.74 -18.74
C THR A 201 12.31 -31.58 -19.63
N PRO A 202 13.50 -32.07 -19.24
CA PRO A 202 14.59 -32.14 -20.18
C PRO A 202 14.09 -32.97 -21.37
N SER A 203 14.11 -32.41 -22.58
CA SER A 203 14.11 -33.30 -23.75
C SER A 203 15.28 -34.25 -23.55
N SER A 204 15.10 -35.49 -23.97
CA SER A 204 15.90 -36.69 -23.70
C SER A 204 17.39 -36.65 -24.11
N ALA A 205 18.02 -35.47 -24.18
CA ALA A 205 19.43 -35.26 -24.50
C ALA A 205 20.30 -34.89 -23.29
N LEU A 206 19.80 -35.01 -22.05
CA LEU A 206 20.57 -34.72 -20.83
C LEU A 206 20.48 -35.86 -19.78
N SER A 207 20.56 -37.12 -20.21
CA SER A 207 20.66 -38.27 -19.30
C SER A 207 22.02 -38.39 -18.59
N ASP A 208 23.03 -37.59 -18.97
CA ASP A 208 24.42 -37.93 -18.62
C ASP A 208 25.04 -37.07 -17.52
N TYR A 209 24.27 -36.17 -16.89
CA TYR A 209 24.74 -35.45 -15.72
C TYR A 209 23.82 -35.71 -14.53
N ALA A 210 24.10 -36.83 -13.87
CA ALA A 210 23.73 -37.04 -12.49
C ALA A 210 24.21 -35.85 -11.67
N LEU A 211 23.29 -35.01 -11.19
CA LEU A 211 23.41 -34.15 -10.00
C LEU A 211 22.04 -33.51 -9.71
N ILE A 212 21.06 -34.35 -9.36
CA ILE A 212 19.84 -33.92 -8.67
C ILE A 212 20.08 -34.12 -7.16
N PRO A 213 20.71 -33.13 -6.49
CA PRO A 213 20.22 -32.72 -5.18
C PRO A 213 20.03 -31.20 -5.02
N VAL A 214 20.12 -30.41 -6.09
CA VAL A 214 19.98 -28.93 -5.98
C VAL A 214 18.51 -28.48 -5.82
N LEU A 215 17.54 -29.36 -6.07
CA LEU A 215 16.10 -29.01 -6.05
C LEU A 215 15.49 -28.82 -4.64
N PHE A 216 16.13 -29.26 -3.56
CA PHE A 216 15.54 -29.16 -2.20
C PHE A 216 16.09 -28.02 -1.33
N HIS A 217 16.98 -27.16 -1.87
CA HIS A 217 17.54 -26.02 -1.12
C HIS A 217 17.19 -24.64 -1.67
N VAL A 218 16.34 -24.57 -2.71
CA VAL A 218 15.99 -23.28 -3.34
C VAL A 218 14.67 -22.68 -2.82
N ILE A 219 13.93 -23.38 -1.97
CA ILE A 219 12.59 -22.93 -1.51
C ILE A 219 12.58 -21.86 -0.38
N PRO A 220 13.71 -21.43 0.24
CA PRO A 220 13.68 -20.21 1.06
C PRO A 220 14.72 -19.14 0.71
N ARG A 221 15.04 -18.91 -0.58
CA ARG A 221 15.94 -17.80 -0.99
C ARG A 221 15.52 -17.01 -2.23
N LEU A 222 14.24 -16.65 -2.36
CA LEU A 222 13.80 -15.54 -3.24
C LEU A 222 13.79 -14.18 -2.51
N LYS A 223 14.84 -13.93 -1.71
CA LYS A 223 15.22 -12.59 -1.24
C LYS A 223 16.60 -12.19 -1.77
N MET A 224 17.07 -12.88 -2.81
CA MET A 224 18.41 -12.72 -3.35
C MET A 224 18.44 -12.38 -4.85
N ALA A 225 17.32 -11.97 -5.46
CA ALA A 225 17.35 -11.47 -6.84
C ALA A 225 18.10 -10.12 -6.98
N SER A 226 18.30 -9.37 -5.90
CA SER A 226 19.15 -8.17 -5.89
C SER A 226 20.62 -8.44 -5.54
N ASN A 227 20.94 -9.60 -4.92
CA ASN A 227 22.32 -9.97 -4.55
C ASN A 227 22.92 -11.10 -5.41
N MET A 228 22.13 -11.72 -6.31
CA MET A 228 22.61 -12.74 -7.27
C MET A 228 23.49 -12.18 -8.38
N PHE A 229 23.51 -10.86 -8.60
CA PHE A 229 24.36 -10.23 -9.62
C PHE A 229 25.79 -9.93 -9.15
N TYR A 230 26.10 -10.11 -7.87
CA TYR A 230 27.45 -9.82 -7.35
C TYR A 230 28.49 -10.94 -7.58
N PRO A 231 28.15 -12.25 -7.57
CA PRO A 231 29.09 -13.32 -7.94
C PRO A 231 29.19 -13.53 -9.47
N TYR A 232 28.16 -13.13 -10.23
CA TYR A 232 28.10 -13.33 -11.69
C TYR A 232 28.96 -12.33 -12.49
N LYS A 233 29.38 -11.22 -11.87
CA LYS A 233 30.25 -10.21 -12.48
C LYS A 233 31.59 -10.81 -12.94
N ASN A 234 32.21 -11.64 -12.10
CA ASN A 234 33.51 -12.28 -12.39
C ASN A 234 33.45 -13.44 -13.40
N MET A 235 32.25 -13.95 -13.70
CA MET A 235 32.03 -15.02 -14.69
C MET A 235 31.66 -14.42 -16.06
N LEU A 236 30.88 -13.33 -16.08
CA LEU A 236 30.53 -12.58 -17.29
C LEU A 236 31.72 -11.81 -17.88
N ASP A 237 32.71 -11.42 -17.06
CA ASP A 237 33.92 -10.75 -17.54
C ASP A 237 34.89 -11.67 -18.31
N ARG A 238 34.80 -12.99 -18.15
CA ARG A 238 35.72 -13.96 -18.81
C ARG A 238 35.23 -14.52 -20.15
N ASN A 239 33.94 -14.38 -20.47
CA ASN A 239 33.38 -14.73 -21.78
C ASN A 239 32.07 -13.97 -21.99
N ARG A 240 32.19 -12.67 -22.29
CA ARG A 240 31.07 -11.73 -22.46
C ARG A 240 30.00 -12.25 -23.42
N ASP A 241 30.39 -12.82 -24.55
CA ASP A 241 29.45 -13.24 -25.59
C ASP A 241 28.64 -14.50 -25.23
N LEU A 242 29.25 -15.43 -24.49
CA LEU A 242 28.57 -16.66 -24.07
C LEU A 242 27.55 -16.36 -22.96
N GLY A 243 27.94 -15.50 -22.01
CA GLY A 243 27.05 -15.04 -20.95
C GLY A 243 25.89 -14.21 -21.48
N ARG A 244 26.12 -13.34 -22.48
CA ARG A 244 25.07 -12.57 -23.16
C ARG A 244 24.08 -13.50 -23.87
N LYS A 245 24.57 -14.51 -24.60
CA LYS A 245 23.72 -15.50 -25.29
C LYS A 245 22.87 -16.34 -24.33
N HIS A 246 23.45 -16.83 -23.24
CA HIS A 246 22.71 -17.62 -22.25
C HIS A 246 21.70 -16.78 -21.46
N LEU A 247 22.06 -15.56 -21.05
CA LEU A 247 21.15 -14.67 -20.35
C LEU A 247 20.02 -14.19 -21.28
N HIS A 248 20.33 -13.90 -22.54
CA HIS A 248 19.34 -13.53 -23.54
C HIS A 248 18.44 -14.70 -23.93
N GLN A 249 18.94 -15.94 -23.99
CA GLN A 249 18.10 -17.13 -24.19
C GLN A 249 17.23 -17.44 -22.97
N PHE A 250 17.76 -17.28 -21.76
CA PHE A 250 17.03 -17.48 -20.51
C PHE A 250 15.91 -16.43 -20.35
N CYS A 251 16.22 -15.15 -20.54
CA CYS A 251 15.25 -14.06 -20.50
C CYS A 251 14.26 -14.14 -21.68
N SER A 252 14.72 -14.41 -22.91
CA SER A 252 13.82 -14.54 -24.05
C SER A 252 12.79 -15.65 -23.90
N ARG A 253 13.11 -16.74 -23.19
CA ARG A 253 12.22 -17.90 -23.02
C ARG A 253 11.32 -17.81 -21.79
N ILE A 254 11.76 -17.11 -20.73
CA ILE A 254 10.89 -16.78 -19.59
C ILE A 254 9.85 -15.72 -19.99
N PHE A 255 10.27 -14.73 -20.79
CA PHE A 255 9.42 -13.58 -21.12
C PHE A 255 8.66 -13.71 -22.45
N SER A 256 8.89 -14.74 -23.28
CA SER A 256 8.00 -15.00 -24.44
C SER A 256 6.57 -15.34 -24.02
N SER A 257 6.37 -15.74 -22.76
CA SER A 257 5.06 -16.03 -22.15
C SER A 257 4.41 -14.79 -21.50
N CYS A 258 5.12 -13.66 -21.45
CA CYS A 258 4.69 -12.46 -20.76
C CYS A 258 4.68 -11.28 -21.75
N ALA A 259 3.50 -10.75 -22.08
CA ALA A 259 3.28 -9.75 -23.14
C ALA A 259 3.93 -8.35 -22.93
N ARG A 260 4.97 -8.22 -22.09
CA ARG A 260 5.74 -6.98 -21.86
C ARG A 260 7.18 -7.14 -22.29
N TRP A 261 7.39 -7.35 -23.59
CA TRP A 261 8.73 -7.51 -24.16
C TRP A 261 9.37 -6.19 -24.62
N GLN A 262 8.59 -5.11 -24.82
CA GLN A 262 9.10 -3.86 -25.40
C GLN A 262 9.72 -2.88 -24.40
N GLU A 263 9.42 -2.97 -23.10
CA GLU A 263 9.96 -2.02 -22.10
C GLU A 263 11.30 -2.48 -21.50
N ALA A 264 11.62 -3.78 -21.53
CA ALA A 264 12.81 -4.34 -20.89
C ALA A 264 14.09 -4.19 -21.73
N THR A 265 13.98 -4.11 -23.06
CA THR A 265 15.13 -3.94 -23.96
C THR A 265 15.73 -2.54 -23.86
N TRP A 266 14.91 -1.51 -23.67
CA TRP A 266 15.35 -0.12 -23.46
C TRP A 266 16.24 0.05 -22.22
N TRP A 267 16.04 -0.77 -21.18
CA TRP A 267 16.82 -0.70 -19.94
C TRP A 267 18.23 -1.29 -20.05
N LEU A 268 18.46 -2.24 -20.96
CA LEU A 268 19.75 -2.90 -21.15
C LEU A 268 20.71 -2.09 -22.03
N ASP A 269 20.20 -1.30 -22.96
CA ASP A 269 21.00 -0.47 -23.87
C ASP A 269 21.49 0.84 -23.21
N LEU A 270 20.88 1.27 -22.11
CA LEU A 270 21.23 2.51 -21.39
C LEU A 270 22.34 2.36 -20.33
N TYR A 271 22.66 1.13 -19.90
CA TYR A 271 23.57 0.88 -18.76
C TYR A 271 24.87 0.15 -19.12
N LEU A 272 25.04 -0.26 -20.37
CA LEU A 272 26.25 -0.92 -20.87
C LEU A 272 26.66 -0.28 -22.20
N PRO A 273 27.50 0.77 -22.20
CA PRO A 273 28.22 1.17 -23.40
C PRO A 273 29.21 0.08 -23.85
#